data_AF-A0AAU5YQ58-F1
#
_entry.id   AF-A0AAU5YQ58-F1
#
_cell.length_a   1.000
_cell.length_b   1.000
_cell.length_c   1.000
_cell.angle_alpha   90.00
_cell.angle_beta   90.00
_cell.angle_gamma   90.00
#
_symmetry.space_group_name_H-M   'P 1'
#
loop_
_entity.id
_entity.type
_entity.pdbx_description
1 polymer ?
#
loop_
_entity_poly.entity_id
_entity_poly.type
_entity_poly.pdbx_seq_one_letter_code
_entity_poly.pdbx_strand_id
1 'polypeptide(L)'
;MPTTLPPLTRIADALGVPEQRLRTLVLEHTAPTPDATLAALTVEEAARRLGVGRTTMYALIASGEVQSVRIGRLRRVPADALAAYLASRSQAPAPTVALAA
;
A
#
# COMPACT_ATOMS: atom_id res chain seq x y z
N MET A 1 -4.32 32.93 18.31
CA MET A 1 -3.96 31.96 19.36
C MET A 1 -2.77 31.16 18.86
N PRO A 2 -1.56 31.30 19.43
CA PRO A 2 -0.45 30.42 19.03
C PRO A 2 -0.77 29.01 19.52
N THR A 3 -1.11 28.12 18.60
CA THR A 3 -1.22 26.68 18.90
C THR A 3 0.20 26.16 19.05
N THR A 4 0.81 26.38 20.21
CA THR A 4 2.06 25.74 20.57
C THR A 4 1.79 24.27 20.82
N LEU A 5 2.23 23.43 19.88
CA LEU A 5 2.26 21.99 20.10
C LEU A 5 3.06 21.69 21.38
N PRO A 6 2.58 20.76 22.23
CA PRO A 6 3.33 20.36 23.41
C PRO A 6 4.70 19.79 23.02
N PRO A 7 5.74 19.97 23.86
CA PRO A 7 7.05 19.38 23.60
C PRO A 7 6.95 17.84 23.57
N LEU A 8 7.78 17.19 22.76
CA LEU A 8 7.77 15.73 22.57
C LEU A 8 7.93 14.94 23.87
N THR A 9 8.68 15.47 24.83
CA THR A 9 8.83 14.92 26.18
C THR A 9 7.50 14.67 26.86
N ARG A 10 6.59 15.66 26.81
CA ARG A 10 5.26 15.56 27.43
C ARG A 10 4.40 14.47 26.80
N ILE A 11 4.57 14.23 25.51
CA ILE A 11 3.88 13.16 24.78
C ILE A 11 4.48 11.80 25.15
N ALA A 12 5.80 11.72 25.31
CA ALA A 12 6.52 10.53 25.76
C ALA A 12 6.05 10.06 27.13
N ASP A 13 5.99 11.00 28.08
CA ASP A 13 5.53 10.73 29.44
C ASP A 13 4.07 10.24 29.47
N ALA A 14 3.19 10.89 28.69
CA ALA A 14 1.78 10.50 28.62
C ALA A 14 1.55 9.10 28.03
N LEU A 15 2.42 8.68 27.10
CA LEU A 15 2.38 7.36 26.47
C LEU A 15 3.16 6.29 27.26
N GLY A 16 3.82 6.66 28.36
CA GLY A 16 4.62 5.74 29.17
C GLY A 16 5.85 5.17 28.44
N VAL A 17 6.38 5.91 27.46
CA VAL A 17 7.53 5.49 26.64
C VAL A 17 8.66 6.53 26.73
N PRO A 18 9.94 6.12 26.66
CA PRO A 18 11.03 7.08 26.68
C PRO A 18 11.02 7.95 25.41
N GLU A 19 11.39 9.23 25.53
CA GLU A 19 11.36 10.19 24.43
C GLU A 19 12.15 9.71 23.20
N GLN A 20 13.30 9.07 23.40
CA GLN A 20 14.10 8.48 22.33
C GLN A 20 13.32 7.42 21.52
N ARG A 21 12.48 6.62 22.17
CA ARG A 21 11.65 5.61 21.50
C ARG A 21 10.64 6.28 20.57
N LEU A 22 10.01 7.36 21.02
CA LEU A 22 9.09 8.14 20.17
C LEU A 22 9.81 8.81 19.00
N ARG A 23 10.99 9.40 19.24
CA ARG A 23 11.78 10.01 18.16
C ARG A 23 12.09 8.98 17.06
N THR A 24 12.49 7.77 17.43
CA THR A 24 12.73 6.67 16.49
C THR A 24 11.47 6.29 15.72
N LEU A 25 10.34 6.06 16.42
CA LEU A 25 9.09 5.70 15.78
C LEU A 25 8.59 6.76 14.79
N VAL A 26 8.68 8.05 15.14
CA VAL A 26 8.29 9.14 14.24
C VAL A 26 9.18 9.12 12.99
N LEU A 27 10.49 9.01 13.14
CA LEU A 27 11.41 8.94 12.01
C LEU A 27 11.09 7.75 11.08
N GLU A 28 10.76 6.59 11.65
CA GLU A 28 10.34 5.40 10.91
C GLU A 28 9.00 5.58 10.19
N HIS A 29 8.07 6.35 10.76
CA HIS A 29 6.70 6.54 10.25
C HIS A 29 6.49 7.83 9.45
N THR A 30 7.52 8.68 9.29
CA THR A 30 7.42 9.87 8.39
C THR A 30 7.47 9.51 6.91
N ALA A 31 7.75 8.25 6.55
CA ALA A 31 7.60 7.77 5.19
C ALA A 31 6.13 7.97 4.76
N PRO A 32 5.86 8.49 3.55
CA PRO A 32 4.50 8.71 3.08
C PRO A 32 3.74 7.38 3.10
N THR A 33 2.82 7.24 4.04
CA THR A 33 1.94 6.08 4.12
C THR A 33 0.96 6.20 2.95
N PRO A 34 0.92 5.26 2.00
CA PRO A 34 0.02 5.36 0.87
C PRO A 34 -1.42 5.33 1.38
N ASP A 35 -2.18 6.39 1.10
CA ASP A 35 -3.53 6.59 1.63
C ASP A 35 -4.47 5.48 1.13
N ALA A 36 -4.76 4.52 2.02
CA ALA A 36 -5.55 3.33 1.73
C ALA A 36 -6.99 3.68 1.33
N THR A 37 -7.42 4.92 1.58
CA THR A 37 -8.76 5.45 1.27
C THR A 37 -8.92 5.85 -0.20
N LEU A 38 -7.82 5.99 -0.96
CA LEU A 38 -7.90 6.40 -2.36
C LEU A 38 -8.58 5.33 -3.22
N ALA A 39 -9.69 5.70 -3.87
CA ALA A 39 -10.41 4.83 -4.80
C ALA A 39 -9.58 4.42 -6.02
N ALA A 40 -8.63 5.25 -6.45
CA ALA A 40 -7.76 4.95 -7.58
C ALA A 40 -6.34 5.52 -7.42
N LEU A 41 -5.36 4.70 -7.74
CA LEU A 41 -3.94 4.92 -7.56
C LEU A 41 -3.26 5.33 -8.87
N THR A 42 -2.16 6.05 -8.78
CA THR A 42 -1.20 6.13 -9.89
C THR A 42 -0.57 4.76 -10.15
N VAL A 43 0.03 4.60 -11.33
CA VAL A 43 0.78 3.38 -11.66
C VAL A 43 1.93 3.15 -10.69
N GLU A 44 2.60 4.21 -10.24
CA GLU A 44 3.72 4.09 -9.29
C GLU A 44 3.28 3.67 -7.89
N GLU A 45 2.17 4.23 -7.40
CA GLU A 45 1.57 3.82 -6.12
C GLU A 45 1.09 2.36 -6.17
N ALA A 46 0.47 1.96 -7.28
CA ALA A 46 0.04 0.59 -7.49
C ALA A 46 1.22 -0.39 -7.53
N ALA A 47 2.32 -0.02 -8.20
CA ALA A 47 3.55 -0.79 -8.23
C ALA A 47 4.15 -0.96 -6.82
N ARG A 48 4.20 0.13 -6.04
CA ARG A 48 4.66 0.10 -4.64
C ARG A 48 3.76 -0.78 -3.78
N ARG A 49 2.43 -0.70 -3.91
CA ARG A 49 1.49 -1.54 -3.14
C ARG A 49 1.61 -3.03 -3.47
N LEU A 50 1.89 -3.36 -4.73
CA LEU A 50 2.09 -4.74 -5.17
C LEU A 50 3.53 -5.26 -4.90
N GLY A 51 4.46 -4.39 -4.52
CA GLY A 51 5.86 -4.74 -4.29
C GLY A 51 6.66 -5.01 -5.58
N VAL A 52 6.23 -4.45 -6.71
CA VAL A 52 6.87 -4.66 -8.03
C VAL A 52 7.51 -3.38 -8.58
N GLY A 53 8.46 -3.55 -9.51
CA GLY A 53 9.03 -2.42 -10.24
C GLY A 53 8.01 -1.74 -11.16
N ARG A 54 8.23 -0.45 -11.45
CA ARG A 54 7.36 0.34 -12.36
C ARG A 54 7.19 -0.32 -13.72
N THR A 55 8.27 -0.86 -14.29
CA THR A 55 8.25 -1.56 -15.58
C THR A 55 7.32 -2.76 -15.56
N THR A 56 7.39 -3.58 -14.51
CA THR A 56 6.50 -4.73 -14.32
C THR A 56 5.05 -4.28 -14.20
N MET A 57 4.77 -3.22 -13.45
CA MET A 57 3.43 -2.68 -13.33
C MET A 57 2.87 -2.19 -14.67
N TYR A 58 3.67 -1.49 -15.47
CA TYR A 58 3.28 -1.10 -16.82
C TYR A 58 3.03 -2.31 -17.73
N ALA A 59 3.84 -3.36 -17.61
CA ALA A 59 3.63 -4.61 -18.36
C ALA A 59 2.31 -5.30 -17.97
N LEU A 60 1.99 -5.38 -16.67
CA LEU A 60 0.73 -5.95 -16.18
C LEU A 60 -0.51 -5.16 -16.63
N ILE A 61 -0.39 -3.84 -16.72
CA ILE A 61 -1.44 -2.98 -17.26
C ILE A 61 -1.57 -3.18 -18.78
N ALA A 62 -0.44 -3.31 -19.49
CA ALA A 62 -0.43 -3.51 -20.93
C ALA A 62 -0.92 -4.91 -21.34
N SER A 63 -0.64 -5.94 -20.53
CA SER A 63 -1.16 -7.30 -20.71
C SER A 63 -2.63 -7.42 -20.35
N GLY A 64 -3.19 -6.42 -19.64
CA GLY A 64 -4.58 -6.42 -19.18
C GLY A 64 -4.80 -7.26 -17.92
N GLU A 65 -3.75 -7.82 -17.32
CA GLU A 65 -3.83 -8.57 -16.07
C GLU A 65 -4.27 -7.70 -14.90
N VAL A 66 -3.84 -6.42 -14.90
CA VAL A 66 -4.32 -5.43 -13.92
C VAL A 66 -5.21 -4.42 -14.62
N GLN A 67 -6.46 -4.34 -14.16
CA GLN A 67 -7.41 -3.36 -14.68
C GLN A 67 -6.94 -1.93 -14.37
N SER A 68 -7.08 -1.05 -15.37
CA SER A 68 -6.78 0.37 -15.22
C SER A 68 -7.82 1.22 -15.93
N VAL A 69 -8.11 2.38 -15.36
CA VAL A 69 -9.09 3.35 -15.85
C VAL A 69 -8.35 4.59 -16.33
N ARG A 70 -8.74 5.09 -17.50
CA ARG A 70 -8.23 6.36 -18.03
C ARG A 70 -9.15 7.50 -17.59
N ILE A 71 -8.61 8.44 -16.84
CA ILE A 71 -9.31 9.67 -16.43
C ILE A 71 -8.67 10.82 -17.21
N GLY A 72 -9.27 11.15 -18.37
CA GLY A 72 -8.73 12.14 -19.31
C GLY A 72 -7.36 11.72 -19.87
N ARG A 73 -6.30 12.44 -19.47
CA ARG A 73 -4.91 12.14 -19.86
C ARG A 73 -4.19 11.23 -18.86
N LEU A 74 -4.75 11.05 -17.67
CA LEU A 74 -4.15 10.28 -16.58
C LEU A 74 -4.61 8.83 -16.64
N ARG A 75 -3.68 7.89 -16.40
CA ARG A 75 -4.02 6.50 -16.14
C ARG A 75 -4.04 6.27 -14.63
N ARG A 76 -5.13 5.67 -14.14
CA ARG A 76 -5.31 5.31 -12.74
C ARG A 76 -5.63 3.83 -12.61
N VAL A 77 -5.19 3.22 -11.52
CA VAL A 77 -5.42 1.82 -11.20
C VAL A 77 -6.35 1.78 -10.00
N PRO A 78 -7.58 1.26 -10.13
CA PRO A 78 -8.48 1.09 -8.98
C PRO A 78 -7.81 0.26 -7.89
N ALA A 79 -8.02 0.60 -6.61
CA ALA A 79 -7.43 -0.16 -5.51
C ALA A 79 -7.90 -1.63 -5.53
N ASP A 80 -9.17 -1.86 -5.85
CA ASP A 80 -9.78 -3.20 -5.95
C ASP A 80 -9.16 -4.05 -7.05
N ALA A 81 -8.64 -3.43 -8.12
CA ALA A 81 -7.99 -4.15 -9.21
C ALA A 81 -6.72 -4.88 -8.76
N LEU A 82 -6.00 -4.33 -7.78
CA LEU A 82 -4.83 -5.00 -7.20
C LEU A 82 -5.23 -6.21 -6.36
N ALA A 83 -6.28 -6.06 -5.54
CA ALA A 83 -6.82 -7.17 -4.75
C ALA A 83 -7.33 -8.30 -5.66
N ALA A 84 -8.05 -7.96 -6.72
CA ALA A 84 -8.53 -8.93 -7.71
C ALA A 84 -7.39 -9.67 -8.43
N TYR A 85 -6.33 -8.94 -8.81
CA TYR A 85 -5.13 -9.54 -9.42
C TYR A 85 -4.42 -10.52 -8.47
N LEU A 86 -4.30 -10.18 -7.19
CA LEU A 86 -3.71 -11.09 -6.20
C LEU A 86 -4.61 -12.31 -5.95
N ALA A 87 -5.93 -12.12 -5.90
CA ALA A 87 -6.89 -13.21 -5.72
C ALA A 87 -6.84 -14.21 -6.89
N SER A 88 -6.74 -13.74 -8.14
CA SER A 88 -6.63 -14.62 -9.30
C SER A 88 -5.32 -15.42 -9.32
N ARG A 89 -4.21 -14.81 -8.88
CA ARG A 89 -2.88 -15.46 -8.75
C ARG A 89 -2.79 -16.45 -7.59
N SER A 90 -3.47 -16.19 -6.48
CA SER A 90 -3.45 -17.05 -5.30
C SER A 90 -4.41 -18.24 -5.42
N GLN A 91 -5.41 -18.16 -6.30
CA GLN A 91 -6.23 -19.30 -6.73
C GLN A 91 -5.54 -20.23 -7.74
N ALA A 92 -4.20 -20.26 -7.79
CA ALA A 92 -3.52 -21.40 -8.41
C ALA A 92 -4.16 -22.68 -7.81
N PRO A 93 -4.76 -23.56 -8.64
CA PRO A 93 -5.62 -24.61 -8.14
C PRO A 93 -4.83 -25.41 -7.11
N ALA A 94 -5.36 -25.49 -5.88
CA ALA A 94 -4.87 -26.42 -4.90
C ALA A 94 -4.77 -27.78 -5.61
N PRO A 95 -3.62 -28.48 -5.57
CA PRO A 95 -3.57 -29.83 -6.12
C PRO A 95 -4.64 -30.60 -5.36
N THR A 96 -5.72 -30.93 -6.05
CA THR A 96 -6.66 -31.96 -5.63
C THR A 96 -5.83 -33.24 -5.64
N VAL A 97 -5.09 -33.47 -4.55
CA VAL A 97 -4.56 -34.79 -4.24
C VAL A 97 -5.80 -35.58 -3.87
N ALA A 98 -6.43 -36.15 -4.89
CA ALA A 98 -7.39 -37.21 -4.74
C ALA A 98 -6.68 -38.35 -4.04
N LEU A 99 -6.80 -38.40 -2.71
CA LEU A 99 -6.48 -39.61 -1.96
C LEU A 99 -7.69 -40.53 -2.07
N ALA A 100 -7.78 -41.19 -3.23
CA ALA A 100 -8.38 -42.49 -3.34
C ALA A 100 -7.31 -43.51 -2.95
N ALA A 101 -7.51 -44.19 -1.82
CA ALA A 101 -7.08 -45.56 -1.50
C ALA A 101 -7.23 -45.79 0.00
#